data_AF-A0A4C1VVJ0-F1
#
_entry.id   AF-A0A4C1VVJ0-F1
#
_cell.length_a   1.000
_cell.length_b   1.000
_cell.length_c   1.000
_cell.angle_alpha   90.00
_cell.angle_beta   90.00
_cell.angle_gamma   90.00
#
_symmetry.space_group_name_H-M   'P 1'
#
loop_
_entity.id
_entity.type
_entity.pdbx_description
1 polymer ?
#
loop_
_entity_poly.entity_id
_entity_poly.type
_entity_poly.pdbx_seq_one_letter_code
_entity_poly.pdbx_strand_id
1 'polypeptide(L)'
;MKFPDAREHGGSLLKVHIREVNELASHWTVKDLIAVHKHLELESVVIFLGGNRISGGWRWINQVLRKVVAKEKEWFVLLVRNSKVLYNIEDEQNKENENQLENRPTTVSSSDANLVSGPATNLAYSLVLPHLKHRVYNNRLPGELRSTIARVLGPNKPPEPVIEPSESTEAAKKTCKICPSRLKRRTQYNCIECRKPICLGCLKTICVDCVDNK
;
A
#
# COMPACT_ATOMS: atom_id res chain seq x y z
N MET A 1 27.80 -33.10 -0.69
CA MET A 1 26.94 -32.53 0.37
C MET A 1 25.62 -33.28 0.37
N LYS A 2 25.22 -33.84 1.52
CA LYS A 2 23.89 -34.45 1.67
C LYS A 2 22.92 -33.34 2.07
N PHE A 3 21.86 -33.15 1.29
CA PHE A 3 20.74 -32.27 1.66
C PHE A 3 19.81 -33.03 2.61
N PRO A 4 19.22 -32.38 3.63
CA PRO A 4 18.23 -33.02 4.47
C PRO A 4 16.94 -33.29 3.68
N ASP A 5 16.34 -34.47 3.91
CA ASP A 5 15.08 -34.89 3.30
C ASP A 5 13.93 -33.97 3.73
N ALA A 6 13.26 -33.35 2.75
CA ALA A 6 12.12 -32.47 2.93
C ALA A 6 10.82 -33.23 2.57
N ARG A 7 10.32 -34.04 3.51
CA ARG A 7 8.95 -34.55 3.46
C ARG A 7 8.36 -34.42 4.85
N GLU A 8 7.75 -33.26 5.14
CA GLU A 8 6.69 -33.12 6.17
C GLU A 8 6.27 -31.64 6.39
N HIS A 9 6.02 -30.83 5.35
CA HIS A 9 5.27 -29.58 5.55
C HIS A 9 4.30 -29.33 4.40
N GLY A 10 3.00 -29.42 4.69
CA GLY A 10 1.94 -29.11 3.76
C GLY A 10 1.90 -27.62 3.37
N GLY A 11 1.72 -27.38 2.07
CA GLY A 11 1.01 -26.22 1.50
C GLY A 11 1.42 -24.83 1.97
N SER A 12 2.69 -24.58 2.25
CA SER A 12 3.18 -23.26 2.63
C SER A 12 4.14 -22.75 1.56
N LEU A 13 3.79 -21.64 0.92
CA LEU A 13 4.58 -20.90 -0.07
C LEU A 13 6.05 -20.85 0.35
N LEU A 14 6.90 -21.67 -0.28
CA LEU A 14 8.26 -21.91 0.15
C LEU A 14 9.12 -20.69 -0.24
N LYS A 15 9.17 -19.68 0.65
CA LYS A 15 10.08 -18.55 0.52
C LYS A 15 11.51 -19.02 0.79
N VAL A 16 12.20 -19.47 -0.26
CA VAL A 16 13.65 -19.67 -0.19
C VAL A 16 14.31 -18.31 -0.06
N HIS A 17 14.66 -17.92 1.17
CA HIS A 17 15.48 -16.75 1.43
C HIS A 17 16.93 -17.08 1.06
N ILE A 18 17.30 -16.78 -0.19
CA ILE A 18 18.69 -16.87 -0.64
C ILE A 18 19.48 -15.68 -0.06
N ARG A 19 19.80 -15.73 1.25
CA ARG A 19 20.59 -14.68 1.93
C ARG A 19 22.10 -14.95 1.92
N GLU A 20 22.54 -16.17 1.63
CA GLU A 20 23.96 -16.59 1.72
C GLU A 20 24.55 -17.05 0.37
N VAL A 21 24.23 -16.40 -0.75
CA VAL A 21 24.79 -16.78 -2.06
C VAL A 21 25.74 -15.72 -2.64
N ASN A 22 26.09 -14.69 -1.86
CA ASN A 22 26.98 -13.64 -2.37
C ASN A 22 28.41 -14.13 -2.67
N GLU A 23 28.88 -15.22 -2.03
CA GLU A 23 30.20 -15.82 -2.32
C GLU A 23 30.14 -16.95 -3.36
N LEU A 24 28.97 -17.56 -3.61
CA LEU A 24 28.81 -18.68 -4.55
C LEU A 24 28.28 -18.25 -5.92
N ALA A 25 27.64 -17.09 -6.03
CA ALA A 25 27.02 -16.60 -7.28
C ALA A 25 28.00 -16.31 -8.43
N SER A 26 29.29 -16.12 -8.15
CA SER A 26 30.30 -15.79 -9.16
C SER A 26 30.56 -16.93 -10.17
N HIS A 27 30.19 -18.16 -9.83
CA HIS A 27 30.44 -19.35 -10.67
C HIS A 27 29.19 -19.98 -11.27
N TRP A 28 28.00 -19.46 -10.98
CA TRP A 28 26.75 -20.07 -11.45
C TRP A 28 26.44 -19.61 -12.88
N THR A 29 26.28 -20.56 -13.78
CA THR A 29 25.76 -20.29 -15.13
C THR A 29 24.24 -20.22 -15.10
N VAL A 30 23.65 -19.62 -16.14
CA VAL A 30 22.17 -19.60 -16.32
C VAL A 30 21.60 -21.03 -16.32
N LYS A 31 22.37 -22.03 -16.77
CA LYS A 31 21.95 -23.44 -16.77
C LYS A 31 21.81 -23.98 -15.35
N ASP A 32 22.66 -23.57 -14.41
CA ASP A 32 22.65 -24.03 -13.03
C ASP A 32 21.43 -23.48 -12.28
N LEU A 33 21.09 -22.20 -12.51
CA LEU A 33 19.87 -21.58 -12.00
C LEU A 33 18.61 -22.29 -12.50
N ILE A 34 18.56 -22.63 -13.80
CA ILE A 34 17.43 -23.36 -14.40
C ILE A 34 17.36 -24.79 -13.84
N ALA A 35 18.50 -25.45 -13.63
CA ALA A 35 18.56 -26.81 -13.09
C ALA A 35 18.06 -26.87 -11.64
N VAL A 36 18.49 -25.92 -10.78
CA VAL A 36 18.01 -25.80 -9.40
C VAL A 36 16.51 -25.53 -9.37
N HIS A 37 16.00 -24.68 -10.27
CA HIS A 37 14.57 -24.41 -10.37
C HIS A 37 13.76 -25.65 -10.75
N LYS A 38 14.16 -26.35 -11.81
CA LYS A 38 13.48 -27.58 -12.26
C LYS A 38 13.47 -28.67 -11.20
N HIS A 39 14.50 -28.72 -10.36
CA HIS A 39 14.57 -29.67 -9.26
C HIS A 39 13.65 -29.29 -8.08
N LEU A 40 13.27 -28.02 -7.93
CA LEU A 40 12.54 -27.52 -6.76
C LEU A 40 11.06 -27.19 -7.04
N GLU A 41 10.57 -27.36 -8.28
CA GLU A 41 9.17 -27.10 -8.67
C GLU A 41 8.63 -25.73 -8.17
N LEU A 42 9.47 -24.69 -8.21
CA LEU A 42 9.09 -23.38 -7.68
C LEU A 42 8.15 -22.65 -8.66
N GLU A 43 7.11 -22.00 -8.13
CA GLU A 43 6.19 -21.15 -8.92
C GLU A 43 6.73 -19.73 -9.14
N SER A 44 7.72 -19.29 -8.35
CA SER A 44 8.31 -17.96 -8.47
C SER A 44 9.75 -17.92 -7.96
N VAL A 45 10.55 -17.01 -8.53
CA VAL A 45 11.95 -16.79 -8.12
C VAL A 45 12.13 -15.33 -7.72
N VAL A 46 12.47 -15.11 -6.46
CA VAL A 46 12.80 -13.77 -5.94
C VAL A 46 14.31 -13.66 -5.78
N ILE A 47 14.93 -12.76 -6.56
CA ILE A 47 16.38 -12.54 -6.52
C ILE A 47 16.67 -11.27 -5.71
N PHE A 48 17.33 -11.43 -4.56
CA PHE A 48 17.79 -10.31 -3.74
C PHE A 48 19.20 -9.89 -4.14
N LEU A 49 19.34 -8.68 -4.67
CA LEU A 49 20.66 -8.12 -5.00
C LEU A 49 21.19 -7.31 -3.82
N GLY A 50 21.91 -7.97 -2.91
CA GLY A 50 22.58 -7.34 -1.78
C GLY A 50 23.98 -6.84 -2.15
N GLY A 51 24.13 -5.55 -2.47
CA GLY A 51 25.45 -4.95 -2.69
C GLY A 51 25.46 -3.50 -3.18
N ASN A 52 26.36 -2.69 -2.63
CA ASN A 52 26.65 -1.33 -3.08
C ASN A 52 27.77 -1.38 -4.13
N ARG A 53 27.44 -0.99 -5.37
CA ARG A 53 28.29 -0.94 -6.58
C ARG A 53 28.52 -2.27 -7.32
N ILE A 54 27.54 -2.65 -8.14
CA ILE A 54 27.78 -3.49 -9.32
C ILE A 54 27.74 -2.56 -10.54
N SER A 55 28.83 -1.82 -10.81
CA SER A 55 28.99 -1.03 -12.03
C SER A 55 29.38 -1.96 -13.18
N GLY A 56 28.40 -2.68 -13.75
CA GLY A 56 28.61 -3.54 -14.92
C GLY A 56 27.61 -4.71 -15.05
N GLY A 57 27.11 -5.22 -13.93
CA GLY A 57 26.27 -6.43 -13.88
C GLY A 57 24.81 -6.23 -14.31
N TRP A 58 24.29 -5.00 -14.34
CA TRP A 58 22.90 -4.74 -14.73
C TRP A 58 22.60 -5.11 -16.19
N ARG A 59 23.55 -4.92 -17.12
CA ARG A 59 23.38 -5.36 -18.51
C ARG A 59 23.29 -6.88 -18.60
N TRP A 60 24.12 -7.60 -17.86
CA TRP A 60 24.10 -9.06 -17.83
C TRP A 60 22.80 -9.60 -17.22
N ILE A 61 22.38 -9.07 -16.07
CA ILE A 61 21.11 -9.44 -15.42
C ILE A 61 19.93 -9.23 -16.37
N ASN A 62 19.83 -8.06 -17.01
CA ASN A 62 18.75 -7.80 -17.98
C ASN A 62 18.79 -8.73 -19.19
N GLN A 63 19.99 -9.09 -19.69
CA GLN A 63 20.11 -10.01 -20.82
C GLN A 63 19.71 -11.44 -20.45
N VAL A 64 20.03 -11.89 -19.23
CA VAL A 64 19.59 -13.20 -18.71
C VAL A 64 18.08 -13.20 -18.51
N LEU A 65 17.51 -12.17 -17.86
CA LEU A 65 16.08 -12.07 -17.63
C LEU A 65 15.27 -12.07 -18.93
N ARG A 66 15.68 -11.31 -19.95
CA ARG A 66 15.01 -11.32 -21.26
C ARG A 66 15.01 -12.70 -21.92
N LYS A 67 16.09 -13.47 -21.78
CA LYS A 67 16.18 -14.83 -22.33
C LYS A 67 15.30 -15.83 -21.58
N VAL A 68 15.13 -15.66 -20.27
CA VAL A 68 14.26 -16.50 -19.45
C VAL A 68 12.79 -16.17 -19.75
N VAL A 69 12.41 -14.89 -19.73
CA VAL A 69 11.02 -14.45 -20.01
C VAL A 69 10.58 -14.78 -21.45
N ALA A 70 11.47 -14.66 -22.45
CA ALA A 70 11.12 -14.98 -23.83
C ALA A 70 10.81 -16.47 -24.06
N LYS A 71 11.33 -17.36 -23.21
CA LYS A 71 11.19 -18.80 -23.38
C LYS A 71 9.94 -19.36 -22.72
N GLU A 72 9.47 -18.73 -21.65
CA GLU A 72 8.33 -19.22 -20.87
C GLU A 72 7.46 -18.05 -20.39
N LYS A 73 6.20 -18.00 -20.86
CA LYS A 73 5.31 -16.84 -20.76
C LYS A 73 4.68 -16.62 -19.37
N GLU A 74 4.94 -17.51 -18.41
CA GLU A 74 4.25 -17.54 -17.11
C GLU A 74 5.19 -17.32 -15.91
N TRP A 75 6.23 -16.49 -16.07
CA TRP A 75 7.27 -16.33 -15.04
C TRP A 75 7.21 -14.98 -14.36
N PHE A 76 7.17 -14.99 -13.03
CA PHE A 76 7.26 -13.81 -12.18
C PHE A 76 8.68 -13.67 -11.64
N VAL A 77 9.35 -12.57 -12.03
CA VAL A 77 10.65 -12.20 -11.46
C VAL A 77 10.50 -10.88 -10.71
N LEU A 78 10.69 -10.94 -9.40
CA LEU A 78 10.78 -9.75 -8.54
C LEU A 78 12.24 -9.45 -8.21
N LEU A 79 12.72 -8.32 -8.69
CA LEU A 79 14.02 -7.77 -8.31
C LEU A 79 13.85 -6.81 -7.13
N VAL A 80 14.37 -7.17 -5.97
CA VAL A 80 14.29 -6.35 -4.75
C VAL A 80 15.69 -5.88 -4.35
N ARG A 81 15.84 -4.56 -4.14
CA ARG A 81 17.06 -3.95 -3.62
C ARG A 81 16.72 -2.99 -2.49
N ASN A 82 17.37 -3.15 -1.33
CA ASN A 82 17.13 -2.31 -0.14
C ASN A 82 15.63 -2.18 0.20
N SER A 83 14.89 -3.28 0.12
CA SER A 83 13.44 -3.33 0.36
C SER A 83 12.58 -2.50 -0.60
N LYS A 84 13.15 -2.05 -1.73
CA LYS A 84 12.41 -1.45 -2.85
C LYS A 84 12.35 -2.46 -4.00
N VAL A 85 11.13 -2.70 -4.50
CA VAL A 85 10.92 -3.43 -5.75
C VAL A 85 11.42 -2.53 -6.88
N LEU A 86 12.43 -2.98 -7.60
CA LEU A 86 13.03 -2.20 -8.69
C LEU A 86 12.33 -2.45 -10.03
N TYR A 87 11.68 -3.59 -10.17
CA TYR A 87 11.05 -3.99 -11.42
C TYR A 87 9.95 -5.02 -11.12
N ASN A 88 8.73 -4.74 -11.59
CA ASN A 88 7.61 -5.66 -11.58
C ASN A 88 7.20 -5.92 -13.04
N ILE A 89 7.18 -7.19 -13.46
CA ILE A 89 6.87 -7.58 -14.84
C ILE A 89 5.40 -7.28 -15.17
N GLU A 90 4.51 -7.22 -14.18
CA GLU A 90 3.09 -6.87 -14.36
C GLU A 90 2.90 -5.44 -14.92
N ASP A 91 3.81 -4.51 -14.62
CA ASP A 91 3.72 -3.13 -15.08
C ASP A 91 4.01 -2.99 -16.59
N GLU A 92 4.80 -3.90 -17.17
CA GLU A 92 5.03 -3.91 -18.63
C GLU A 92 3.88 -4.57 -19.38
N GLN A 93 3.33 -5.67 -18.87
CA GLN A 93 2.15 -6.30 -19.48
C GLN A 93 0.92 -5.36 -19.44
N ASN A 94 0.77 -4.57 -18.37
CA ASN A 94 -0.30 -3.57 -18.28
C ASN A 94 -0.11 -2.41 -19.28
N LYS A 95 1.11 -1.97 -19.54
CA LYS A 95 1.38 -0.92 -20.56
C LYS A 95 1.12 -1.38 -21.98
N GLU A 96 1.38 -2.65 -22.31
CA GLU A 96 1.04 -3.20 -23.63
C GLU A 96 -0.48 -3.36 -23.81
N ASN A 97 -1.21 -3.65 -22.73
CA ASN A 97 -2.67 -3.73 -22.75
C ASN A 97 -3.35 -2.34 -22.79
N GLU A 98 -2.80 -1.31 -22.14
CA GLU A 98 -3.30 0.07 -22.23
C GLU A 98 -3.17 0.65 -23.65
N ASN A 99 -2.05 0.39 -24.35
CA ASN A 99 -1.87 0.82 -25.75
C ASN A 99 -2.85 0.15 -26.73
N GLN A 100 -3.44 -0.98 -26.38
CA GLN A 100 -4.48 -1.61 -27.20
C GLN A 100 -5.88 -1.04 -26.92
N LEU A 101 -6.10 -0.40 -25.78
CA LEU A 101 -7.40 0.16 -25.40
C LEU A 101 -7.65 1.55 -25.99
N GLU A 102 -6.59 2.33 -26.28
CA GLU A 102 -6.71 3.69 -26.83
C GLU A 102 -7.18 3.75 -28.30
N ASN A 103 -7.19 2.62 -29.02
CA ASN A 103 -7.65 2.57 -30.42
C ASN A 103 -9.12 2.14 -30.58
N ARG A 104 -9.91 2.11 -29.50
CA ARG A 104 -11.33 1.76 -29.59
C ARG A 104 -12.18 3.03 -29.85
N PRO A 105 -12.87 3.14 -30.99
CA PRO A 105 -13.67 4.32 -31.31
C PRO A 105 -14.84 4.48 -30.33
N THR A 106 -14.82 5.55 -29.55
CA THR A 106 -15.86 5.87 -28.55
C THR A 106 -16.96 6.72 -29.18
N THR A 107 -17.84 6.11 -29.96
CA THR A 107 -19.15 6.72 -30.27
C THR A 107 -20.20 6.05 -29.40
N VAL A 108 -20.38 6.55 -28.18
CA VAL A 108 -21.46 6.11 -27.29
C VAL A 108 -22.54 7.18 -27.31
N SER A 109 -23.61 6.89 -28.05
CA SER A 109 -24.88 7.62 -28.03
C SER A 109 -25.57 7.45 -26.67
N SER A 110 -26.12 8.55 -26.16
CA SER A 110 -26.67 8.73 -24.81
C SER A 110 -28.03 8.06 -24.55
N SER A 111 -28.44 7.07 -25.34
CA SER A 111 -29.77 6.43 -25.26
C SER A 111 -29.81 5.03 -24.64
N ASP A 112 -28.67 4.40 -24.35
CA ASP A 112 -28.63 2.95 -24.08
C ASP A 112 -28.43 2.58 -22.59
N ALA A 113 -28.85 3.44 -21.67
CA ALA A 113 -28.68 3.19 -20.22
C ALA A 113 -29.56 2.07 -19.65
N ASN A 114 -30.40 1.40 -20.45
CA ASN A 114 -31.40 0.44 -19.97
C ASN A 114 -31.22 -1.02 -20.44
N LEU A 115 -30.14 -1.39 -21.14
CA LEU A 115 -30.06 -2.71 -21.81
C LEU A 115 -29.03 -3.72 -21.29
N VAL A 116 -28.43 -3.52 -20.10
CA VAL A 116 -27.46 -4.49 -19.54
C VAL A 116 -27.88 -4.97 -18.14
N SER A 117 -29.06 -5.56 -18.03
CA SER A 117 -29.57 -6.20 -16.81
C SER A 117 -29.76 -7.72 -17.01
N GLY A 118 -28.69 -8.43 -17.35
CA GLY A 118 -28.67 -9.88 -17.24
C GLY A 118 -28.71 -10.34 -15.76
N PRO A 119 -29.22 -11.53 -15.42
CA PRO A 119 -29.29 -12.01 -14.04
C PRO A 119 -27.92 -12.08 -13.33
N ALA A 120 -26.83 -12.24 -14.08
CA ALA A 120 -25.46 -12.24 -13.56
C ALA A 120 -25.03 -10.86 -13.02
N THR A 121 -25.50 -9.76 -13.61
CA THR A 121 -25.14 -8.42 -13.14
C THR A 121 -25.82 -8.09 -11.81
N ASN A 122 -27.02 -8.61 -11.59
CA ASN A 122 -27.74 -8.45 -10.32
C ASN A 122 -27.07 -9.22 -9.17
N LEU A 123 -26.59 -10.45 -9.41
CA LEU A 123 -25.88 -11.21 -8.39
C LEU A 123 -24.55 -10.52 -8.02
N ALA A 124 -23.75 -10.16 -9.02
CA ALA A 124 -22.49 -9.46 -8.79
C ALA A 124 -22.70 -8.15 -8.02
N TYR A 125 -23.72 -7.37 -8.38
CA TYR A 125 -24.07 -6.15 -7.66
C TYR A 125 -24.46 -6.42 -6.21
N SER A 126 -25.30 -7.44 -5.95
CA SER A 126 -25.75 -7.78 -4.60
C SER A 126 -24.60 -8.17 -3.65
N LEU A 127 -23.58 -8.85 -4.18
CA LEU A 127 -22.40 -9.26 -3.42
C LEU A 127 -21.47 -8.08 -3.09
N VAL A 128 -21.36 -7.10 -4.01
CA VAL A 128 -20.45 -5.97 -3.87
C VAL A 128 -21.09 -4.79 -3.11
N LEU A 129 -22.42 -4.69 -3.12
CA LEU A 129 -23.19 -3.63 -2.47
C LEU A 129 -22.81 -3.35 -1.00
N PRO A 130 -22.70 -4.34 -0.08
CA PRO A 130 -22.33 -4.06 1.31
C PRO A 130 -20.93 -3.46 1.44
N HIS A 131 -19.99 -3.88 0.58
CA HIS A 131 -18.63 -3.37 0.57
C HIS A 131 -18.57 -1.92 0.07
N LEU A 132 -19.37 -1.57 -0.95
CA LEU A 132 -19.48 -0.19 -1.45
C LEU A 132 -20.07 0.73 -0.39
N LYS A 133 -21.13 0.30 0.30
CA LYS A 133 -21.77 1.06 1.39
C LYS A 133 -20.80 1.35 2.53
N HIS A 134 -19.91 0.42 2.88
CA HIS A 134 -18.90 0.68 3.91
C HIS A 134 -17.77 1.60 3.41
N ARG A 135 -17.31 1.40 2.17
CA ARG A 135 -16.18 2.15 1.60
C ARG A 135 -16.49 3.62 1.30
N VAL A 136 -17.75 3.96 1.03
CA VAL A 136 -18.12 5.35 0.69
C VAL A 136 -17.79 6.35 1.81
N TYR A 137 -17.82 5.92 3.09
CA TYR A 137 -17.50 6.74 4.25
C TYR A 137 -16.04 6.67 4.71
N ASN A 138 -15.21 5.89 4.03
CA ASN A 138 -13.81 5.75 4.44
C ASN A 138 -13.00 6.99 3.99
N ASN A 139 -12.63 7.84 4.94
CA ASN A 139 -11.85 9.05 4.70
C ASN A 139 -10.42 8.80 4.17
N ARG A 140 -9.91 7.56 4.26
CA ARG A 140 -8.60 7.19 3.68
C ARG A 140 -8.68 6.96 2.18
N LEU A 141 -9.88 6.84 1.62
CA LEU A 141 -10.07 6.63 0.20
C LEU A 141 -10.00 7.98 -0.55
N PRO A 142 -9.25 8.06 -1.68
CA PRO A 142 -9.24 9.22 -2.54
C PRO A 142 -10.65 9.75 -2.86
N GLY A 143 -10.78 11.07 -2.94
CA GLY A 143 -12.08 11.72 -3.19
C GLY A 143 -12.77 11.22 -4.45
N GLU A 144 -12.02 11.04 -5.54
CA GLU A 144 -12.53 10.57 -6.83
C GLU A 144 -13.16 9.17 -6.75
N LEU A 145 -12.53 8.26 -6.01
CA LEU A 145 -13.06 6.91 -5.79
C LEU A 145 -14.34 6.97 -4.96
N ARG A 146 -14.39 7.81 -3.92
CA ARG A 146 -15.61 8.02 -3.13
C ARG A 146 -16.75 8.57 -3.98
N SER A 147 -16.47 9.56 -4.84
CA SER A 147 -17.45 10.12 -5.79
C SER A 147 -17.97 9.06 -6.77
N THR A 148 -17.07 8.21 -7.29
CA THR A 148 -17.45 7.13 -8.19
C THR A 148 -18.34 6.11 -7.49
N ILE A 149 -17.98 5.69 -6.28
CA ILE A 149 -18.78 4.77 -5.46
C ILE A 149 -20.15 5.39 -5.14
N ALA A 150 -20.20 6.69 -4.80
CA ALA A 150 -21.45 7.39 -4.53
C ALA A 150 -22.36 7.41 -5.78
N ARG A 151 -21.80 7.61 -6.97
CA ARG A 151 -22.54 7.55 -8.25
C ARG A 151 -23.07 6.15 -8.52
N VAL A 152 -22.29 5.10 -8.25
CA VAL A 152 -22.71 3.69 -8.42
C VAL A 152 -23.80 3.29 -7.41
N LEU A 153 -23.74 3.81 -6.19
CA LEU A 153 -24.76 3.56 -5.17
C LEU A 153 -26.07 4.29 -5.47
N GLY A 154 -26.02 5.53 -5.99
CA GLY A 154 -27.19 6.33 -6.35
C GLY A 154 -28.22 6.37 -5.20
N PRO A 155 -29.46 5.85 -5.39
CA PRO A 155 -30.49 5.83 -4.35
C PRO A 155 -30.22 4.86 -3.20
N ASN A 156 -29.32 3.88 -3.39
CA ASN A 156 -28.92 2.91 -2.37
C ASN A 156 -27.82 3.44 -1.43
N LYS A 157 -27.41 4.70 -1.58
CA LYS A 157 -26.43 5.33 -0.70
C LYS A 157 -27.02 5.40 0.72
N PRO A 158 -26.32 4.90 1.75
CA PRO A 158 -26.82 5.03 3.12
C PRO A 158 -26.91 6.53 3.51
N PRO A 159 -27.72 6.89 4.51
CA PRO A 159 -27.64 8.21 5.11
C PRO A 159 -26.22 8.42 5.62
N GLU A 160 -25.68 9.63 5.44
CA GLU A 160 -24.37 9.97 5.97
C GLU A 160 -24.40 9.74 7.49
N PRO A 161 -23.43 8.98 8.05
CA PRO A 161 -23.42 8.75 9.49
C PRO A 161 -23.44 10.12 10.15
N VAL A 162 -24.39 10.32 11.06
CA VAL A 162 -24.42 11.52 11.88
C VAL A 162 -23.11 11.50 12.63
N ILE A 163 -22.16 12.32 12.16
CA ILE A 163 -20.95 12.61 12.90
C ILE A 163 -21.50 13.43 14.06
N GLU A 164 -21.88 12.75 15.15
CA GLU A 164 -21.98 13.42 16.43
C GLU A 164 -20.70 14.23 16.54
N PRO A 165 -20.80 15.56 16.75
CA PRO A 165 -19.62 16.41 16.79
C PRO A 165 -18.72 15.84 17.87
N SER A 166 -17.73 15.05 17.43
CA SER A 166 -16.79 14.43 18.31
C SER A 166 -16.15 15.61 19.00
N GLU A 167 -16.37 15.75 20.30
CA GLU A 167 -15.75 16.80 21.10
C GLU A 167 -14.21 16.74 21.03
N SER A 168 -13.65 15.75 20.35
CA SER A 168 -12.34 15.81 19.70
C SER A 168 -12.31 16.73 18.48
N THR A 169 -12.76 17.98 18.62
CA THR A 169 -12.01 19.01 17.90
C THR A 169 -10.62 18.94 18.51
N GLU A 170 -9.60 18.72 17.68
CA GLU A 170 -8.23 18.95 18.09
C GLU A 170 -8.19 20.35 18.69
N ALA A 171 -8.25 20.43 20.03
CA ALA A 171 -8.43 21.69 20.71
C ALA A 171 -7.31 22.58 20.23
N ALA A 172 -7.68 23.60 19.43
CA ALA A 172 -6.72 24.37 18.65
C ALA A 172 -5.59 24.78 19.59
N LYS A 173 -4.37 24.33 19.32
CA LYS A 173 -3.27 24.45 20.29
C LYS A 173 -3.06 25.93 20.61
N LYS A 174 -3.43 26.35 21.81
CA LYS A 174 -3.31 27.73 22.28
C LYS A 174 -1.89 27.99 22.78
N THR A 175 -1.45 29.23 22.80
CA THR A 175 -0.15 29.60 23.38
C THR A 175 -0.29 29.78 24.89
N CYS A 176 0.65 29.23 25.66
CA CYS A 176 0.70 29.41 27.10
C CYS A 176 0.81 30.89 27.48
N LYS A 177 -0.02 31.34 28.43
CA LYS A 177 -0.05 32.74 28.89
C LYS A 177 1.07 33.10 29.89
N ILE A 178 1.62 32.11 30.58
CA ILE A 178 2.66 32.28 31.61
C ILE A 178 4.06 32.34 30.98
N CYS A 179 4.27 31.60 29.90
CA CYS A 179 5.55 31.59 29.21
C CYS A 179 5.86 32.97 28.62
N PRO A 180 7.12 33.45 28.71
CA PRO A 180 7.53 34.68 28.04
C PRO A 180 7.29 34.57 26.53
N SER A 181 6.98 35.71 25.90
CA SER A 181 6.64 35.81 24.47
C SER A 181 7.74 35.31 23.52
N ARG A 182 8.96 35.11 24.00
CA ARG A 182 10.07 34.50 23.22
C ARG A 182 9.92 32.99 23.06
N LEU A 183 9.31 32.30 24.04
CA LEU A 183 9.19 30.84 24.03
C LEU A 183 7.90 30.34 23.35
N LYS A 184 6.82 31.13 23.36
CA LYS A 184 5.49 30.84 22.75
C LYS A 184 5.09 29.36 22.77
N ARG A 185 5.22 28.68 23.92
CA ARG A 185 4.93 27.25 24.02
C ARG A 185 3.45 26.99 23.73
N ARG A 186 3.18 26.15 22.74
CA ARG A 186 1.82 25.72 22.39
C ARG A 186 1.34 24.62 23.36
N THR A 187 0.09 24.68 23.76
CA THR A 187 -0.51 23.76 24.74
C THR A 187 -1.96 23.45 24.39
N GLN A 188 -2.41 22.27 24.81
CA GLN A 188 -3.81 21.85 24.79
C GLN A 188 -4.45 21.95 26.19
N TYR A 189 -3.64 22.19 27.22
CA TYR A 189 -4.07 22.19 28.61
C TYR A 189 -4.51 23.59 29.06
N ASN A 190 -5.59 23.61 29.85
CA ASN A 190 -6.10 24.82 30.50
C ASN A 190 -5.99 24.64 32.03
N CYS A 191 -5.77 25.73 32.75
CA CYS A 191 -5.84 25.74 34.22
C CYS A 191 -7.24 25.34 34.68
N ILE A 192 -7.34 24.48 35.70
CA ILE A 192 -8.63 24.00 36.23
C ILE A 192 -9.47 25.17 36.79
N GLU A 193 -8.83 26.12 37.48
CA GLU A 193 -9.49 27.24 38.13
C GLU A 193 -9.86 28.35 37.13
N CYS A 194 -8.87 28.93 36.46
CA CYS A 194 -9.07 30.12 35.63
C CYS A 194 -9.25 29.84 34.13
N ARG A 195 -9.17 28.58 33.70
CA ARG A 195 -9.28 28.13 32.29
C ARG A 195 -8.31 28.79 31.29
N LYS A 196 -7.29 29.51 31.76
CA LYS A 196 -6.22 30.06 30.92
C LYS A 196 -5.35 28.92 30.35
N PRO A 197 -4.87 29.03 29.10
CA PRO A 197 -4.00 28.01 28.51
C PRO A 197 -2.61 28.02 29.19
N ILE A 198 -2.20 26.85 29.68
CA ILE A 198 -0.93 26.65 30.40
C ILE A 198 -0.13 25.49 29.80
N CYS A 199 1.18 25.64 29.65
CA CYS A 199 2.03 24.53 29.21
C CYS A 199 2.41 23.64 30.40
N LEU A 200 2.73 22.37 30.14
CA LEU A 200 3.10 21.39 31.17
C LEU A 200 4.31 21.81 32.03
N GLY A 201 5.17 22.70 31.51
CA GLY A 201 6.31 23.25 32.26
C GLY A 201 5.96 24.42 33.18
N CYS A 202 4.83 25.10 32.97
CA CYS A 202 4.38 26.20 33.84
C CYS A 202 3.47 25.74 34.97
N LEU A 203 2.85 24.55 34.86
CA LEU A 203 2.33 23.68 35.93
C LEU A 203 1.44 22.60 35.29
N LYS A 204 1.25 21.45 35.97
CA LYS A 204 0.51 20.29 35.45
C LYS A 204 -1.02 20.42 35.50
N THR A 205 -1.59 21.20 36.42
CA THR A 205 -3.06 21.26 36.65
C THR A 205 -3.61 22.65 37.00
N ILE A 206 -2.88 23.45 37.79
CA ILE A 206 -3.30 24.79 38.26
C ILE A 206 -2.19 25.80 37.95
N CYS A 207 -2.49 27.01 37.49
CA CYS A 207 -1.48 28.03 37.18
C CYS A 207 -0.90 28.69 38.45
N VAL A 208 0.33 29.21 38.34
CA VAL A 208 1.02 29.96 39.43
C VAL A 208 0.13 31.07 40.00
N ASP A 209 -0.48 31.90 39.16
CA ASP A 209 -1.41 32.96 39.59
C ASP A 209 -2.57 32.45 40.48
N CYS A 210 -3.02 31.21 40.29
CA CYS A 210 -4.12 30.62 41.08
C CYS A 210 -3.61 29.93 42.34
N VAL A 211 -2.33 29.58 42.41
CA VAL A 211 -1.69 29.03 43.61
C VAL A 211 -1.38 30.16 44.59
N ASP A 212 -0.87 31.29 44.10
CA ASP A 212 -0.46 32.42 44.94
C ASP A 212 -1.64 33.23 45.51
N ASN A 213 -2.82 33.14 44.88
CA ASN A 213 -4.05 33.81 45.32
C ASN A 213 -4.92 32.93 46.26
N LYS A 214 -4.35 31.89 46.87
CA LYS A 214 -5.05 30.95 47.74
C LYS A 214 -4.57 31.06 49.18
#